data_AF-A0A821KA03-F1
#
_entry.id   AF-A0A821KA03-F1
#
_cell.length_a   1.000
_cell.length_b   1.000
_cell.length_c   1.000
_cell.angle_alpha   90.00
_cell.angle_beta   90.00
_cell.angle_gamma   90.00
#
_symmetry.space_group_name_H-M   'P 1'
#
loop_
_entity.id
_entity.type
_entity.pdbx_description
1 polymer ?
#
loop_
_entity_poly.entity_id
_entity_poly.type
_entity_poly.pdbx_seq_one_letter_code
_entity_poly.pdbx_strand_id
1 'polypeptide(L)' 'MSITRDEAKAELQNLYDNLWLDRGTRVVFLDFTVYNANINLFCQIKLTVEFPASGGAVASKSFATVKLIR' A
#
# COMPACT_ATOMS: atom_id res chain seq x y z
N MET A 1 13.50 -0.47 -2.53
CA MET A 1 12.48 0.24 -1.71
C MET A 1 12.87 1.69 -1.72
N SER A 2 12.22 2.49 -2.55
CA SER A 2 12.49 3.93 -2.61
C SER A 2 12.09 4.57 -1.29
N ILE A 3 13.06 5.17 -0.62
CA ILE A 3 12.88 5.81 0.71
C ILE A 3 12.60 7.30 0.52
N THR A 4 13.12 7.90 -0.54
CA THR A 4 12.90 9.30 -0.85
C THR A 4 11.64 9.50 -1.68
N ARG A 5 11.02 10.67 -1.52
CA ARG A 5 9.81 11.03 -2.26
C ARG A 5 10.04 11.05 -3.77
N ASP A 6 11.20 11.53 -4.22
CA ASP A 6 11.47 11.73 -5.64
C ASP A 6 11.72 10.39 -6.36
N GLU A 7 12.46 9.48 -5.73
CA GLU A 7 12.65 8.12 -6.25
C GLU A 7 11.32 7.35 -6.28
N ALA A 8 10.51 7.43 -5.22
CA ALA A 8 9.21 6.77 -5.16
C ALA A 8 8.26 7.31 -6.25
N LYS A 9 8.31 8.61 -6.52
CA LYS A 9 7.54 9.23 -7.61
C LYS A 9 8.02 8.74 -8.98
N ALA A 10 9.32 8.62 -9.18
CA ALA A 10 9.90 8.13 -10.42
C ALA A 10 9.55 6.64 -10.66
N GLU A 11 9.60 5.80 -9.62
CA GLU A 11 9.16 4.41 -9.69
C GLU A 11 7.67 4.30 -10.03
N LEU A 12 6.81 5.08 -9.36
CA LEU A 12 5.36 5.09 -9.66
C LEU A 12 5.08 5.53 -11.10
N GLN A 13 5.81 6.52 -11.60
CA GLN A 13 5.68 6.96 -12.99
C GLN A 13 6.09 5.84 -13.96
N ASN A 14 7.21 5.18 -13.70
CA ASN A 14 7.66 4.06 -14.51
C ASN A 14 6.63 2.90 -14.54
N LEU A 15 6.05 2.56 -13.38
CA LEU A 15 4.99 1.55 -13.31
C LEU A 15 3.73 1.97 -14.10
N TYR A 16 3.36 3.24 -14.03
CA TYR A 16 2.24 3.79 -14.79
C TYR A 16 2.49 3.73 -16.30
N ASP A 17 3.67 4.15 -16.74
CA ASP A 17 4.05 4.17 -18.17
C ASP A 17 4.10 2.75 -18.76
N ASN A 18 4.42 1.75 -17.94
CA ASN A 18 4.44 0.33 -18.33
C ASN A 18 3.10 -0.39 -18.12
N LEU A 19 2.01 0.34 -17.88
CA LEU A 19 0.67 -0.21 -17.71
C LEU A 19 0.60 -1.32 -16.63
N TRP A 20 1.33 -1.13 -15.52
CA TRP A 20 1.40 -2.10 -14.43
C TRP A 20 0.02 -2.51 -13.88
N LEU A 21 -0.95 -1.58 -13.92
CA LEU A 21 -2.36 -1.87 -13.66
C LEU A 21 -3.10 -2.05 -14.98
N ASP A 22 -3.39 -3.30 -15.31
CA ASP A 22 -4.06 -3.69 -16.54
C ASP A 22 -5.50 -4.20 -16.29
N ARG A 23 -6.18 -4.62 -17.36
CA ARG A 23 -7.54 -5.20 -17.26
C ARG A 23 -7.57 -6.57 -16.55
N GLY A 24 -6.43 -7.25 -16.45
CA GLY A 24 -6.28 -8.52 -15.75
C GLY A 24 -6.12 -8.36 -14.23
N THR A 25 -5.75 -7.16 -13.78
CA THR A 25 -5.53 -6.85 -12.37
C THR A 25 -6.84 -7.01 -11.60
N ARG A 26 -6.83 -7.86 -10.57
CA ARG A 26 -7.99 -8.12 -9.70
C ARG A 26 -7.86 -7.48 -8.34
N VAL A 27 -6.64 -7.35 -7.84
CA VAL A 27 -6.40 -6.73 -6.55
C VAL A 27 -4.99 -6.15 -6.48
N VAL A 28 -4.85 -5.03 -5.80
CA VAL A 28 -3.57 -4.39 -5.46
C VAL A 28 -3.47 -4.30 -3.96
N PHE A 29 -2.35 -4.74 -3.41
CA PHE A 29 -2.03 -4.66 -2.00
C PHE A 29 -0.95 -3.60 -1.75
N LEU A 30 -1.19 -2.72 -0.80
CA LEU A 30 -0.22 -1.78 -0.27
C LEU A 30 -0.10 -1.98 1.24
N ASP A 31 0.98 -2.66 1.63
CA ASP A 31 1.26 -3.04 3.00
C ASP A 31 2.49 -2.30 3.51
N PHE A 32 2.34 -1.58 4.61
CA PHE A 32 3.46 -0.92 5.29
C PHE A 32 3.19 -0.84 6.79
N THR A 33 4.26 -0.65 7.56
CA THR A 33 4.17 -0.53 9.02
C THR A 33 4.79 0.79 9.45
N VAL A 34 4.15 1.48 10.37
CA VAL A 34 4.67 2.71 10.98
C VAL A 34 4.90 2.48 12.47
N TYR A 35 5.96 3.10 13.01
CA TYR A 35 6.31 3.02 14.42
C TYR A 35 6.16 4.39 15.07
N ASN A 36 5.46 4.44 16.21
CA ASN A 36 5.36 5.62 17.05
C ASN A 36 6.21 5.42 18.30
N ALA A 37 7.36 6.09 18.34
CA ALA A 37 8.33 5.99 19.43
C ALA A 37 7.83 6.58 20.76
N ASN A 38 6.92 7.57 20.73
CA ASN A 38 6.43 8.23 21.94
C ASN A 38 5.60 7.30 22.84
N ILE A 39 4.89 6.34 22.22
CA ILE A 39 4.00 5.39 22.90
C ILE A 39 4.40 3.93 22.67
N ASN A 40 5.53 3.69 22.01
CA ASN A 40 6.06 2.37 21.67
C ASN A 40 5.00 1.46 21.00
N LEU A 41 4.32 2.00 19.99
CA LEU A 41 3.30 1.27 19.22
C LEU A 41 3.73 1.11 17.78
N PHE A 42 3.54 -0.10 17.26
CA PHE A 42 3.62 -0.41 15.85
C PHE A 42 2.22 -0.46 15.28
N CYS A 43 2.02 0.15 14.12
CA CYS A 43 0.76 0.07 13.38
C CYS A 43 1.03 -0.55 12.02
N GLN A 44 0.51 -1.75 11.79
CA GLN A 44 0.47 -2.40 10.49
C GLN A 44 -0.73 -1.86 9.72
N ILE A 45 -0.46 -1.35 8.52
CA ILE A 45 -1.45 -0.77 7.62
C ILE A 45 -1.50 -1.67 6.38
N LYS A 46 -2.69 -2.17 6.07
CA LYS A 46 -2.99 -2.90 4.83
C LYS A 46 -4.05 -2.17 4.06
N LEU A 47 -3.71 -1.72 2.86
CA LEU A 47 -4.65 -1.13 1.92
C LEU A 47 -4.82 -2.08 0.74
N THR A 48 -6.06 -2.36 0.39
CA THR A 48 -6.40 -3.30 -0.67
C THR A 48 -7.34 -2.62 -1.64
N VAL A 49 -7.03 -2.66 -2.93
CA VAL A 49 -7.91 -2.14 -3.99
C VAL A 49 -8.27 -3.29 -4.90
N GLU A 50 -9.54 -3.67 -4.90
CA GLU A 50 -10.11 -4.73 -5.72
C GLU A 50 -10.69 -4.15 -7.01
N PHE A 51 -10.52 -4.87 -8.12
CA PHE A 51 -10.98 -4.51 -9.45
C PHE A 51 -11.90 -5.63 -9.98
N PRO A 52 -13.23 -5.52 -9.76
CA PRO A 52 -14.18 -6.52 -10.21
C PRO A 52 -14.19 -6.68 -11.73
N ALA A 53 -14.62 -7.85 -12.20
CA ALA A 53 -14.73 -8.12 -13.64
C ALA A 53 -15.77 -7.23 -14.35
N SER A 54 -16.74 -6.68 -13.60
CA SER A 54 -17.70 -5.68 -14.08
C SER A 54 -17.09 -4.27 -14.26
N GLY A 55 -15.84 -4.08 -13.83
CA GLY A 55 -15.19 -2.77 -13.76
C GLY A 55 -15.38 -2.09 -12.40
N GLY A 56 -14.76 -0.91 -12.26
CA GLY A 56 -14.70 -0.14 -11.01
C GLY A 56 -13.52 -0.53 -10.12
N ALA A 57 -13.41 0.15 -8.98
CA ALA A 57 -12.39 -0.11 -7.96
C ALA A 57 -13.04 -0.05 -6.57
N VAL A 58 -12.84 -1.10 -5.77
CA VAL A 58 -13.36 -1.21 -4.40
C VAL A 58 -12.16 -1.20 -3.46
N ALA A 59 -12.05 -0.14 -2.64
CA ALA A 59 -10.96 0.02 -1.71
C ALA A 59 -11.35 -0.45 -0.30
N SER A 60 -10.50 -1.28 0.30
CA SER A 60 -10.60 -1.78 1.67
C SER A 60 -9.34 -1.40 2.45
N LYS A 61 -9.51 -1.13 3.74
CA LYS A 61 -8.43 -0.71 4.64
C LYS A 61 -8.49 -1.47 5.96
N SER A 62 -7.35 -1.97 6.41
CA SER A 62 -7.20 -2.63 7.70
C SER A 62 -6.02 -2.03 8.47
N PHE A 63 -6.26 -1.69 9.73
CA PHE A 63 -5.27 -1.12 10.64
C PHE A 63 -5.14 -2.02 11.86
N ALA A 64 -3.94 -2.52 12.12
CA ALA A 64 -3.66 -3.35 13.28
C ALA A 64 -2.55 -2.71 14.11
N THR A 65 -2.90 -2.23 15.32
CA THR A 65 -1.94 -1.68 16.27
C THR A 65 -1.45 -2.77 17.22
N VAL A 66 -0.13 -2.93 17.34
CA VAL A 66 0.50 -3.94 18.19
C VAL A 66 1.59 -3.32 19.06
N LYS A 67 1.71 -3.78 20.31
CA LYS A 67 2.87 -3.55 21.17
C LYS A 67 3.85 -4.70 20.96
N LEU A 68 4.94 -4.46 20.24
CA LEU A 68 5.96 -5.48 19.96
C LEU A 68 7.04 -5.57 21.04
N ILE A 69 7.37 -4.44 21.68
CA ILE A 69 8.45 -4.37 22.67
C ILE A 69 7.82 -4.30 24.06
N ARG A 70 8.24 -5.20 24.95
CA ARG A 70 7.81 -5.29 26.35
C ARG A 70 8.71 -4.46 27.25
#